data_AF-A0A7Z0S571-F1
#
_entry.id   AF-A0A7Z0S571-F1
#
_cell.length_a   1.000
_cell.length_b   1.000
_cell.length_c   1.000
_cell.angle_alpha   90.00
_cell.angle_beta   90.00
_cell.angle_gamma   90.00
#
_symmetry.space_group_name_H-M   'P 1'
#
loop_
_entity.id
_entity.type
_entity.pdbx_description
1 polymer ?
#
loop_
_entity_poly.entity_id
_entity_poly.type
_entity_poly.pdbx_seq_one_letter_code
_entity_poly.pdbx_strand_id
1 'polypeptide(L)'
;MKQLGSRRSALGRKKKAGLTAVALLTLALGIGIYAVQGAGPDAAIRSFSQAVKAQDYERVASLLSTPTSKWSARDAQGFVGYLADHGLQVDEVLEQLKQQKAGAKVYQDANGNQVLGLVEDGKTLFFFDHYRVSSYPVAVQVTSNLDGLTIDGQTVPKDKVTNLGKVKLTNQPLSLLASTEFGRLDTNLLLPFES
;
A
#
# COMPACT_ATOMS: atom_id res chain seq x y z
N MET A 1 -40.55 -54.91 -36.46
CA MET A 1 -39.52 -54.07 -35.83
C MET A 1 -40.10 -52.68 -35.57
N LYS A 2 -40.14 -52.23 -34.30
CA LYS A 2 -40.63 -50.90 -33.89
C LYS A 2 -39.40 -50.02 -33.65
N GLN A 3 -39.19 -48.97 -34.44
CA GLN A 3 -38.23 -47.91 -34.10
C GLN A 3 -38.94 -46.81 -33.31
N LEU A 4 -38.50 -46.58 -32.07
CA LEU A 4 -38.88 -45.42 -31.27
C LEU A 4 -38.03 -44.22 -31.68
N GLY A 5 -38.64 -43.24 -32.34
CA GLY A 5 -38.04 -41.93 -32.58
C GLY A 5 -38.01 -41.09 -31.31
N SER A 6 -36.80 -40.72 -30.87
CA SER A 6 -36.54 -39.79 -29.77
C SER A 6 -37.05 -38.38 -30.10
N ARG A 7 -38.07 -37.89 -29.38
CA ARG A 7 -38.49 -36.48 -29.43
C ARG A 7 -37.55 -35.64 -28.56
N ARG A 8 -36.50 -35.06 -29.16
CA ARG A 8 -35.78 -33.93 -28.53
C ARG A 8 -36.64 -32.67 -28.64
N SER A 9 -37.25 -32.28 -27.53
CA SER A 9 -37.97 -31.03 -27.37
C SER A 9 -37.02 -29.84 -27.51
N ALA A 10 -37.11 -29.10 -28.61
CA ALA A 10 -36.40 -27.84 -28.79
C ALA A 10 -37.09 -26.76 -27.92
N LEU A 11 -36.39 -26.26 -26.90
CA LEU A 11 -36.91 -25.17 -26.07
C LEU A 11 -37.28 -23.95 -26.94
N GLY A 12 -38.52 -23.46 -26.81
CA GLY A 12 -39.00 -22.29 -27.54
C GLY A 12 -38.16 -21.03 -27.26
N ARG A 13 -38.02 -20.15 -28.26
CA ARG A 13 -37.14 -18.95 -28.22
C ARG A 13 -37.30 -18.10 -26.95
N LYS A 14 -38.52 -17.95 -26.42
CA LYS A 14 -38.80 -17.21 -25.17
C LYS A 14 -38.20 -17.88 -23.93
N LYS A 15 -38.21 -19.21 -23.85
CA LYS A 15 -37.56 -19.98 -22.76
C LYS A 15 -36.03 -19.90 -22.87
N LYS A 16 -35.47 -19.91 -24.09
CA LYS A 16 -34.02 -19.73 -24.32
C LYS A 16 -33.54 -18.33 -23.92
N ALA A 17 -34.30 -17.29 -24.25
CA ALA A 17 -34.00 -15.92 -23.83
C ALA A 17 -34.04 -15.75 -22.30
N GLY A 18 -35.04 -16.34 -21.63
CA GLY A 18 -35.11 -16.36 -20.16
C GLY A 18 -33.92 -17.08 -19.52
N LEU A 19 -33.52 -18.24 -20.04
CA LEU A 19 -32.34 -18.99 -19.58
C LEU A 19 -31.03 -18.21 -19.78
N THR A 20 -30.91 -17.45 -20.87
CA THR A 20 -29.73 -16.64 -21.16
C THR A 20 -29.65 -15.42 -20.24
N ALA A 21 -30.80 -14.77 -19.96
CA ALA A 21 -30.88 -13.68 -19.00
C ALA A 21 -30.52 -14.13 -17.57
N VAL A 22 -31.00 -15.31 -17.14
CA VAL A 22 -30.67 -15.89 -15.83
C VAL A 22 -29.19 -16.30 -15.74
N ALA A 23 -28.62 -16.83 -16.82
CA ALA A 23 -27.19 -17.16 -16.89
C ALA A 23 -26.30 -15.90 -16.79
N LEU A 24 -26.69 -14.82 -17.46
CA LEU A 24 -25.96 -13.55 -17.39
C LEU A 24 -26.09 -12.90 -16.00
N LEU A 25 -27.26 -12.97 -15.38
CA LEU A 25 -27.48 -12.50 -14.00
C LEU A 25 -26.66 -13.29 -12.98
N THR A 26 -26.60 -14.61 -13.10
CA THR A 26 -25.78 -15.46 -12.21
C THR A 26 -24.29 -15.22 -12.41
N LEU A 27 -23.84 -14.98 -13.64
CA LEU A 27 -22.46 -14.58 -13.92
C LEU A 27 -22.13 -13.21 -13.34
N ALA A 28 -23.03 -12.23 -13.49
CA ALA A 28 -22.88 -10.89 -12.92
C ALA A 28 -22.88 -10.92 -11.37
N LEU A 29 -23.72 -11.76 -10.76
CA LEU A 29 -23.74 -11.99 -9.32
C LEU A 29 -22.46 -12.68 -8.84
N GLY A 30 -21.93 -13.65 -9.58
CA GLY A 30 -20.66 -14.31 -9.26
C GLY A 30 -19.47 -13.34 -9.30
N ILE A 31 -19.40 -12.50 -10.34
CA ILE A 31 -18.38 -11.43 -10.46
C ILE A 31 -18.56 -10.40 -9.34
N GLY A 32 -19.80 -10.01 -9.04
CA GLY A 32 -20.12 -9.10 -7.93
C GLY A 32 -19.69 -9.66 -6.57
N ILE A 33 -19.94 -10.94 -6.29
CA ILE A 33 -19.52 -11.61 -5.05
C ILE A 33 -17.99 -11.69 -4.95
N TYR A 34 -17.29 -11.98 -6.03
CA TYR A 34 -15.82 -12.00 -6.05
C TYR A 34 -15.24 -10.60 -5.81
N ALA A 35 -15.83 -9.56 -6.42
CA ALA A 35 -15.44 -8.17 -6.19
C ALA A 35 -15.70 -7.72 -4.74
N VAL A 36 -16.79 -8.17 -4.12
CA VAL A 36 -17.13 -7.85 -2.71
C VAL A 36 -16.19 -8.53 -1.72
N GLN A 37 -15.75 -9.76 -1.98
CA GLN A 37 -14.79 -10.46 -1.10
C GLN A 37 -13.40 -9.82 -1.10
N GLY A 38 -13.04 -9.10 -2.16
CA GLY A 38 -11.79 -8.36 -2.29
C GLY A 38 -11.82 -6.90 -1.80
N ALA A 39 -12.99 -6.35 -1.51
CA ALA A 39 -13.17 -4.90 -1.33
C ALA A 39 -13.16 -4.41 0.12
N GLY A 40 -13.22 -5.28 1.14
CA GLY A 40 -13.33 -4.86 2.54
C GLY A 40 -11.99 -4.58 3.25
N PRO A 41 -12.03 -4.00 4.47
CA PRO A 41 -10.84 -3.79 5.29
C PRO A 41 -10.10 -5.11 5.56
N ASP A 42 -10.82 -6.21 5.80
CA ASP A 42 -10.20 -7.54 5.98
C ASP A 42 -9.41 -8.01 4.75
N ALA A 43 -9.87 -7.69 3.54
CA ALA A 43 -9.16 -8.06 2.32
C ALA A 43 -7.88 -7.26 2.16
N ALA A 44 -7.93 -5.96 2.44
CA ALA A 44 -6.77 -5.07 2.43
C ALA A 44 -5.71 -5.51 3.45
N ILE A 45 -6.12 -5.79 4.69
CA ILE A 45 -5.23 -6.29 5.74
C ILE A 45 -4.63 -7.62 5.32
N ARG A 46 -5.44 -8.62 4.97
CA ARG A 46 -4.93 -9.95 4.56
C ARG A 46 -3.94 -9.86 3.41
N SER A 47 -4.26 -9.08 2.36
CA SER A 47 -3.38 -8.93 1.19
C SER A 47 -2.04 -8.30 1.58
N PHE A 48 -2.06 -7.24 2.40
CA PHE A 48 -0.84 -6.57 2.85
C PHE A 48 -0.01 -7.46 3.79
N SER A 49 -0.66 -8.02 4.81
CA SER A 49 -0.08 -8.94 5.78
C SER A 49 0.55 -10.18 5.14
N GLN A 50 -0.13 -10.79 4.16
CA GLN A 50 0.42 -11.93 3.43
C GLN A 50 1.64 -11.55 2.61
N ALA A 51 1.62 -10.39 1.94
CA ALA A 51 2.78 -9.90 1.19
C ALA A 51 3.98 -9.63 2.11
N VAL A 52 3.75 -9.02 3.29
CA VAL A 52 4.78 -8.79 4.31
C VAL A 52 5.36 -10.11 4.83
N LYS A 53 4.51 -11.06 5.22
CA LYS A 53 4.95 -12.38 5.72
C LYS A 53 5.68 -13.21 4.67
N ALA A 54 5.27 -13.11 3.41
CA ALA A 54 5.94 -13.76 2.29
C ALA A 54 7.22 -13.02 1.85
N GLN A 55 7.54 -11.88 2.46
CA GLN A 55 8.64 -10.98 2.06
C GLN A 55 8.55 -10.56 0.58
N ASP A 56 7.33 -10.51 0.03
CA ASP A 56 7.05 -10.08 -1.34
C ASP A 56 6.98 -8.54 -1.38
N TYR A 57 8.15 -7.91 -1.32
CA TYR A 57 8.24 -6.45 -1.23
C TYR A 57 7.81 -5.75 -2.52
N GLU A 58 7.84 -6.41 -3.68
CA GLU A 58 7.23 -5.90 -4.90
C GLU A 58 5.71 -5.77 -4.73
N ARG A 59 5.08 -6.80 -4.15
CA ARG A 59 3.65 -6.74 -3.84
C ARG A 59 3.34 -5.71 -2.77
N VAL A 60 4.13 -5.63 -1.70
CA VAL A 60 3.96 -4.57 -0.66
C VAL A 60 4.08 -3.18 -1.29
N ALA A 61 5.07 -2.94 -2.15
CA ALA A 61 5.25 -1.69 -2.85
C ALA A 61 4.05 -1.36 -3.75
N SER A 62 3.51 -2.35 -4.47
CA SER A 62 2.30 -2.17 -5.28
C SER A 62 1.09 -1.75 -4.44
N LEU A 63 0.95 -2.30 -3.22
CA LEU A 63 -0.15 -2.02 -2.29
C LEU A 63 -0.02 -0.65 -1.62
N LEU A 64 1.21 -0.18 -1.36
CA LEU A 64 1.48 1.16 -0.81
C LEU A 64 1.46 2.27 -1.86
N SER A 65 1.70 1.94 -3.13
CA SER A 65 1.72 2.90 -4.22
C SER A 65 0.36 3.54 -4.48
N THR A 66 0.35 4.84 -4.69
CA THR A 66 -0.81 5.62 -5.15
C THR A 66 -0.52 6.16 -6.57
N PRO A 67 -1.48 6.84 -7.22
CA PRO A 67 -1.19 7.57 -8.45
C PRO A 67 -0.11 8.65 -8.28
N THR A 68 -0.02 9.27 -7.10
CA THR A 68 0.87 10.41 -6.82
C THR A 68 2.12 10.06 -6.03
N SER A 69 2.20 8.87 -5.44
CA SER A 69 3.35 8.40 -4.67
C SER A 69 3.66 6.95 -5.03
N LYS A 70 4.80 6.73 -5.69
CA LYS A 70 5.25 5.39 -6.08
C LYS A 70 6.20 4.83 -5.04
N TRP A 71 6.01 3.55 -4.72
CA TRP A 71 6.88 2.76 -3.86
C TRP A 71 7.65 1.77 -4.71
N SER A 72 8.95 1.65 -4.45
CA SER A 72 9.76 0.54 -4.94
C SER A 72 9.76 -0.61 -3.92
N ALA A 73 10.15 -1.81 -4.34
CA ALA A 73 10.36 -2.93 -3.41
C ALA A 73 11.37 -2.58 -2.31
N ARG A 74 12.41 -1.82 -2.68
CA ARG A 74 13.39 -1.29 -1.74
C ARG A 74 12.73 -0.40 -0.69
N ASP A 75 11.93 0.59 -1.08
CA ASP A 75 11.21 1.43 -0.11
C ASP A 75 10.30 0.61 0.81
N ALA A 76 9.55 -0.33 0.23
CA ALA A 76 8.60 -1.17 0.95
C ALA A 76 9.29 -2.06 1.99
N GLN A 77 10.41 -2.68 1.62
CA GLN A 77 11.26 -3.42 2.55
C GLN A 77 11.72 -2.53 3.70
N GLY A 78 12.17 -1.31 3.38
CA GLY A 78 12.64 -0.36 4.39
C GLY A 78 11.55 0.09 5.36
N PHE A 79 10.32 0.29 4.88
CA PHE A 79 9.18 0.63 5.73
C PHE A 79 8.76 -0.53 6.62
N VAL A 80 8.68 -1.75 6.08
CA VAL A 80 8.38 -2.94 6.88
C VAL A 80 9.45 -3.18 7.95
N GLY A 81 10.73 -2.98 7.59
CA GLY A 81 11.84 -3.01 8.52
C GLY A 81 11.69 -1.98 9.63
N TYR A 82 11.40 -0.72 9.26
CA TYR A 82 11.12 0.35 10.24
C TYR A 82 10.01 -0.04 11.23
N LEU A 83 8.89 -0.59 10.75
CA LEU A 83 7.80 -1.05 11.63
C LEU A 83 8.29 -2.14 12.59
N ALA A 84 9.01 -3.14 12.08
CA ALA A 84 9.53 -4.24 12.90
C ALA A 84 10.54 -3.76 13.95
N ASP A 85 11.47 -2.87 13.58
CA ASP A 85 12.49 -2.31 14.48
C ASP A 85 11.87 -1.54 15.65
N HIS A 86 10.65 -1.00 15.46
CA HIS A 86 9.89 -0.28 16.49
C HIS A 86 8.79 -1.14 17.15
N GLY A 87 8.85 -2.46 17.01
CA GLY A 87 7.92 -3.40 17.64
C GLY A 87 6.49 -3.37 17.07
N LEU A 88 6.29 -2.74 15.92
CA LEU A 88 5.00 -2.62 15.26
C LEU A 88 4.75 -3.84 14.37
N GLN A 89 4.07 -4.84 14.93
CA GLN A 89 3.58 -5.97 14.14
C GLN A 89 2.43 -5.53 13.24
N VAL A 90 2.68 -5.54 11.93
CA VAL A 90 1.75 -5.06 10.89
C VAL A 90 0.32 -5.60 11.08
N ASP A 91 0.17 -6.90 11.27
CA ASP A 91 -1.14 -7.54 11.41
C ASP A 91 -1.89 -7.04 12.65
N GLU A 92 -1.19 -6.95 13.78
CA GLU A 92 -1.77 -6.53 15.05
C GLU A 92 -2.22 -5.06 14.97
N VAL A 93 -1.35 -4.19 14.44
CA VAL A 93 -1.66 -2.77 14.27
C VAL A 93 -2.86 -2.59 13.34
N LEU A 94 -2.87 -3.26 12.19
CA LEU A 94 -3.97 -3.14 11.23
C LEU A 94 -5.30 -3.72 11.77
N GLU A 95 -5.25 -4.82 12.51
CA GLU A 95 -6.43 -5.39 13.18
C GLU A 95 -6.98 -4.45 14.27
N GLN A 96 -6.11 -3.79 15.04
CA GLN A 96 -6.51 -2.75 15.98
C GLN A 96 -7.18 -1.57 15.25
N LEU A 97 -6.61 -1.10 14.14
CA LEU A 97 -7.21 -0.01 13.33
C LEU A 97 -8.58 -0.38 12.77
N LYS A 98 -8.78 -1.65 12.39
CA LYS A 98 -10.08 -2.14 11.93
C LYS A 98 -11.16 -2.07 13.02
N GLN A 99 -10.78 -2.30 14.28
CA GLN A 99 -11.70 -2.30 15.43
C GLN A 99 -12.09 -0.88 15.89
N GLN A 100 -11.36 0.15 15.47
CA GLN A 100 -11.69 1.54 15.78
C GLN A 100 -13.03 1.94 15.13
N LYS A 101 -14.01 2.33 15.97
CA LYS A 101 -15.25 2.95 15.50
C LYS A 101 -15.00 4.43 15.18
N ALA A 102 -15.59 4.90 14.08
CA ALA A 102 -15.70 6.30 13.63
C ALA A 102 -14.55 7.25 14.04
N GLY A 103 -13.66 7.57 13.10
CA GLY A 103 -12.49 8.42 13.29
C GLY A 103 -11.41 8.08 12.25
N ALA A 104 -10.26 8.77 12.30
CA ALA A 104 -9.12 8.44 11.43
C ALA A 104 -8.53 7.07 11.85
N LYS A 105 -8.63 6.07 10.96
CA LYS A 105 -8.05 4.73 11.12
C LYS A 105 -6.55 4.76 10.85
N VAL A 106 -5.81 5.45 11.71
CA VAL A 106 -4.37 5.71 11.56
C VAL A 106 -3.68 5.45 12.89
N TYR A 107 -2.66 4.61 12.85
CA TYR A 107 -1.73 4.42 13.95
C TYR A 107 -0.83 5.64 14.04
N GLN A 108 -0.79 6.23 15.23
CA GLN A 108 0.12 7.31 15.57
C GLN A 108 1.15 6.82 16.58
N ASP A 109 2.39 7.27 16.42
CA ASP A 109 3.41 7.05 17.44
C ASP A 109 3.13 7.90 18.71
N ALA A 110 4.00 7.76 19.71
CA ALA A 110 3.88 8.49 20.98
C ALA A 110 3.92 10.03 20.81
N ASN A 111 4.46 10.52 19.70
CA ASN A 111 4.59 11.93 19.38
C ASN A 111 3.43 12.45 18.50
N GLY A 112 2.44 11.61 18.19
CA GLY A 112 1.31 11.96 17.34
C GLY A 112 1.63 11.92 15.85
N ASN A 113 2.80 11.42 15.44
CA ASN A 113 3.10 11.25 14.02
C ASN A 113 2.31 10.09 13.45
N GLN A 114 1.67 10.30 12.32
CA GLN A 114 1.01 9.24 11.58
C GLN A 114 2.06 8.30 10.98
N VAL A 115 1.87 6.98 11.11
CA VAL A 115 2.83 5.98 10.60
C VAL A 115 2.17 5.03 9.61
N LEU A 116 1.12 4.35 10.04
CA LEU A 116 0.41 3.31 9.28
C LEU A 116 -1.09 3.54 9.36
N GLY A 117 -1.81 3.37 8.25
CA GLY A 117 -3.26 3.57 8.21
C GLY A 117 -3.99 2.52 7.41
N LEU A 118 -5.28 2.39 7.70
CA LEU A 118 -6.24 1.58 6.95
C LEU A 118 -7.34 2.52 6.43
N VAL A 119 -7.16 3.02 5.21
CA VAL A 119 -7.95 4.12 4.67
C VAL A 119 -8.90 3.66 3.57
N GLU A 120 -10.04 4.33 3.48
CA GLU A 120 -10.98 4.17 2.36
C GLU A 120 -10.43 4.92 1.15
N ASP A 121 -10.24 4.24 0.03
CA ASP A 121 -9.70 4.82 -1.22
C ASP A 121 -10.66 4.67 -2.40
N GLY A 122 -11.97 4.70 -2.11
CA GLY A 122 -13.02 4.80 -3.11
C GLY A 122 -14.16 3.84 -2.84
N LYS A 123 -14.95 3.58 -3.89
CA LYS A 123 -16.05 2.63 -3.83
C LYS A 123 -15.91 1.56 -4.91
N THR A 124 -15.98 0.31 -4.51
CA THR A 124 -16.21 -0.82 -5.41
C THR A 124 -17.70 -0.92 -5.70
N LEU A 125 -18.07 -0.91 -6.99
CA LEU A 125 -19.45 -1.09 -7.46
C LEU A 125 -20.46 -0.13 -6.80
N PHE A 126 -20.09 1.14 -6.54
CA PHE A 126 -20.94 2.19 -5.91
C PHE A 126 -21.42 1.95 -4.46
N PHE A 127 -21.37 0.73 -3.93
CA PHE A 127 -21.95 0.39 -2.62
C PHE A 127 -20.93 -0.05 -1.56
N PHE A 128 -19.76 -0.52 -1.96
CA PHE A 128 -18.76 -1.07 -1.04
C PHE A 128 -17.57 -0.14 -0.95
N ASP A 129 -17.20 0.30 0.24
CA ASP A 129 -15.99 1.09 0.42
C ASP A 129 -14.78 0.20 0.13
N HIS A 130 -13.89 0.66 -0.75
CA HIS A 130 -12.61 0.01 -1.01
C HIS A 130 -11.61 0.51 0.03
N TYR A 131 -10.86 -0.42 0.63
CA TYR A 131 -9.87 -0.12 1.65
C TYR A 131 -8.46 -0.41 1.16
N ARG A 132 -7.51 0.37 1.65
CA ARG A 132 -6.08 0.15 1.43
C ARG A 132 -5.28 0.39 2.71
N VAL A 133 -4.10 -0.21 2.74
CA VAL A 133 -3.06 0.18 3.70
C VAL A 133 -2.36 1.44 3.18
N SER A 134 -2.06 2.38 4.08
CA SER A 134 -1.37 3.63 3.78
C SER A 134 -0.19 3.84 4.73
N SER A 135 0.89 4.37 4.19
CA SER A 135 2.06 4.86 4.93
C SER A 135 2.06 6.39 4.92
N TYR A 136 2.55 7.01 5.99
CA TYR A 136 2.61 8.46 6.10
C TYR A 136 4.08 8.94 6.09
N PRO A 137 4.51 9.69 5.05
CA PRO A 137 5.87 10.21 5.00
C PRO A 137 6.04 11.38 5.98
N VAL A 138 7.27 11.60 6.43
CA VAL A 138 7.64 12.68 7.34
C VAL A 138 8.31 13.83 6.60
N ALA A 139 8.13 15.05 7.10
CA ALA A 139 8.82 16.22 6.57
C ALA A 139 10.21 16.32 7.20
N VAL A 140 11.25 16.41 6.37
CA VAL A 140 12.64 16.49 6.84
C VAL A 140 13.26 17.82 6.44
N GLN A 141 13.86 18.50 7.41
CA GLN A 141 14.67 19.70 7.20
C GLN A 141 16.12 19.39 7.57
N VAL A 142 17.05 19.80 6.71
CA VAL A 142 18.48 19.57 6.91
C VAL A 142 19.23 20.90 6.81
N THR A 143 20.22 21.06 7.67
CA THR A 143 21.25 22.11 7.57
C THR A 143 22.60 21.42 7.64
N SER A 144 23.56 21.86 6.83
CA SER A 144 24.91 21.33 6.84
C SER A 144 25.92 22.45 6.67
N ASN A 145 27.10 22.29 7.28
CA ASN A 145 28.27 23.15 7.09
C ASN A 145 29.18 22.68 5.93
N LEU A 146 28.83 21.57 5.28
CA LEU A 146 29.58 21.01 4.15
C LEU A 146 29.24 21.75 2.86
N ASP A 147 30.26 21.94 2.02
CA ASP A 147 30.06 22.51 0.69
C ASP A 147 29.80 21.39 -0.35
N GLY A 148 28.98 21.71 -1.35
CA GLY A 148 28.59 20.77 -2.40
C GLY A 148 27.85 19.52 -1.89
N LEU A 149 27.17 19.60 -0.74
CA LEU A 149 26.40 18.50 -0.19
C LEU A 149 25.21 18.17 -1.09
N THR A 150 25.04 16.88 -1.37
CA THR A 150 23.84 16.30 -1.96
C THR A 150 23.35 15.12 -1.14
N ILE A 151 22.03 15.07 -0.91
CA ILE A 151 21.34 13.97 -0.23
C ILE A 151 20.35 13.37 -1.22
N ASP A 152 20.54 12.10 -1.57
CA ASP A 152 19.78 11.40 -2.63
C ASP A 152 19.63 12.24 -3.92
N GLY A 153 20.71 12.94 -4.29
CA GLY A 153 20.77 13.80 -5.48
C GLY A 153 20.16 15.20 -5.31
N GLN A 154 19.56 15.53 -4.17
CA GLN A 154 19.10 16.89 -3.86
C GLN A 154 20.23 17.72 -3.23
N THR A 155 20.52 18.88 -3.80
CA THR A 155 21.55 19.78 -3.28
C THR A 155 21.10 20.46 -1.99
N VAL A 156 21.94 20.42 -0.97
CA VAL A 156 21.78 21.13 0.31
C VAL A 156 22.83 22.22 0.40
N PRO A 157 22.47 23.51 0.26
CA PRO A 157 23.43 24.59 0.35
C PRO A 157 24.02 24.71 1.76
N LYS A 158 25.31 25.02 1.81
CA LYS A 158 26.04 25.27 3.06
C LYS A 158 25.35 26.34 3.91
N ASP A 159 25.23 26.04 5.21
CA ASP A 159 24.70 26.89 6.28
C ASP A 159 23.27 27.41 6.03
N LYS A 160 22.49 26.71 5.19
CA LYS A 160 21.08 27.03 4.92
C LYS A 160 20.18 25.86 5.22
N VAL A 161 19.04 26.16 5.86
CA VAL A 161 17.96 25.20 6.04
C VAL A 161 17.39 24.82 4.68
N THR A 162 17.43 23.54 4.36
CA THR A 162 16.86 22.96 3.15
C THR A 162 15.76 21.98 3.52
N ASN A 163 14.60 22.14 2.92
CA ASN A 163 13.49 21.20 3.08
C ASN A 163 13.63 20.09 2.05
N LEU A 164 13.88 18.86 2.49
CA LEU A 164 13.99 17.68 1.62
C LEU A 164 12.62 17.15 1.16
N GLY A 165 11.55 17.81 1.59
CA GLY A 165 10.18 17.41 1.31
C GLY A 165 9.71 16.27 2.21
N LYS A 166 8.74 15.52 1.68
CA LYS A 166 8.15 14.35 2.35
C LYS A 166 8.99 13.12 2.05
N VAL A 167 9.69 12.62 3.07
CA VAL A 167 10.53 11.43 3.01
C VAL A 167 9.74 10.24 3.55
N LYS A 168 9.81 9.10 2.86
CA LYS A 168 9.15 7.86 3.31
C LYS A 168 9.80 7.39 4.61
N LEU A 169 8.98 6.96 5.57
CA LEU A 169 9.47 6.29 6.78
C LEU A 169 10.07 4.94 6.37
N THR A 170 11.39 4.83 6.39
CA THR A 170 12.10 3.59 6.08
C THR A 170 13.34 3.51 6.95
N ASN A 171 13.80 2.30 7.26
CA ASN A 171 15.08 2.07 7.94
C ASN A 171 16.27 2.01 6.96
N GLN A 172 16.12 2.59 5.77
CA GLN A 172 17.17 2.58 4.76
C GLN A 172 18.00 3.85 4.78
N PRO A 173 19.30 3.73 4.49
CA PRO A 173 20.16 4.89 4.50
C PRO A 173 19.89 5.80 3.29
N LEU A 174 19.99 7.10 3.54
CA LEU A 174 20.08 8.14 2.53
C LEU A 174 21.52 8.25 2.03
N SER A 175 21.69 8.41 0.73
CA SER A 175 23.02 8.57 0.12
C SER A 175 23.48 10.00 0.32
N LEU A 176 24.65 10.20 0.93
CA LEU A 176 25.23 11.49 1.24
C LEU A 176 26.54 11.66 0.50
N LEU A 177 26.59 12.66 -0.39
CA LEU A 177 27.79 12.99 -1.14
C LEU A 177 28.16 14.45 -0.86
N ALA A 178 29.41 14.72 -0.50
CA ALA A 178 29.90 16.08 -0.27
C ALA A 178 31.37 16.23 -0.69
N SER A 179 31.86 17.47 -0.75
CA SER A 179 33.27 17.76 -0.98
C SER A 179 33.89 18.40 0.25
N THR A 180 35.10 17.96 0.59
CA THR A 180 35.92 18.51 1.67
C THR A 180 37.31 18.85 1.14
N GLU A 181 38.10 19.57 1.92
CA GLU A 181 39.51 19.85 1.58
C GLU A 181 40.37 18.57 1.46
N PHE A 182 39.92 17.49 2.10
CA PHE A 182 40.59 16.18 2.06
C PHE A 182 40.05 15.26 0.95
N GLY A 183 39.09 15.72 0.14
CA GLY A 183 38.51 14.96 -0.96
C GLY A 183 37.00 14.74 -0.85
N ARG A 184 36.49 13.81 -1.66
CA ARG A 184 35.06 13.50 -1.76
C ARG A 184 34.61 12.64 -0.57
N LEU A 185 33.59 13.11 0.14
CA LEU A 185 32.87 12.32 1.12
C LEU A 185 31.73 11.58 0.41
N ASP A 186 31.70 10.26 0.56
CA ASP A 186 30.63 9.38 0.10
C ASP A 186 30.25 8.46 1.26
N THR A 187 29.05 8.66 1.81
CA THR A 187 28.60 7.94 3.00
C THR A 187 27.08 7.75 2.98
N ASN A 188 26.62 6.88 3.87
CA ASN A 188 25.23 6.49 4.01
C ASN A 188 24.73 6.95 5.39
N LEU A 189 23.68 7.78 5.40
CA LEU A 189 23.07 8.28 6.63
C LEU A 189 21.74 7.56 6.87
N LEU A 190 21.66 6.76 7.93
CA LEU A 190 20.37 6.34 8.46
C LEU A 190 19.73 7.50 9.20
N LEU A 191 18.45 7.76 8.95
CA LEU A 191 17.69 8.69 9.79
C LEU A 191 17.47 8.02 11.15
N PRO A 192 18.09 8.50 12.24
CA PRO A 192 17.86 7.93 13.55
C PRO A 192 16.45 8.33 14.00
N PHE A 193 15.54 7.37 13.98
CA PHE A 193 14.28 7.49 14.71
C PHE A 193 14.58 6.97 16.11
N GLU A 194 14.96 7.87 17.02
CA GLU A 194 15.22 7.47 18.41
C GLU A 194 13.91 7.08 19.10
N SER A 195 13.97 5.97 19.84
CA SER A 195 12.88 5.41 20.66
C SER A 195 12.79 6.07 22.03
#